data_AF-A0A7S2J782-F1
#
_entry.id   AF-A0A7S2J782-F1
#
_cell.length_a   1.000
_cell.length_b   1.000
_cell.length_c   1.000
_cell.angle_alpha   90.00
_cell.angle_beta   90.00
_cell.angle_gamma   90.00
#
_symmetry.space_group_name_H-M   'P 1'
#
loop_
_entity.id
_entity.type
_entity.pdbx_description
1 polymer ?
#
loop_
_entity_poly.entity_id
_entity_poly.type
_entity_poly.pdbx_seq_one_letter_code
_entity_poly.pdbx_strand_id
1 'polypeptide(L)'
;LVRIAFQRANPTFGNFGDRKSVKHLPGCLRTMIVDEIIPRARKDTSTVFRETVMAEMSVLKVLDDYRPKLEAWFKETTADDTKQTTAMNEAVNDTSDKLQMAQWLSICADPGPHCEQDLVGIWECYRESDITGDPRCKTLYKWRLSLAQVKMAFMDSQPPDSLAATQSTGADAMAVLDFEEFLECCARLGIDKYRAVKEVSPAEAVKGFIQNLLNEASADQVVIKATYIHADRYKADDETKALKGESQKDVEKWLACWEKMEIMDVHL
;
A
#
# COMPACT_ATOMS: atom_id res chain seq x y z
N LEU A 1 14.60 10.85 -25.79
CA LEU A 1 15.71 10.14 -25.10
C LEU A 1 17.08 10.46 -25.68
N VAL A 2 17.33 10.22 -26.97
CA VAL A 2 18.64 10.47 -27.62
C VAL A 2 19.20 11.88 -27.35
N ARG A 3 18.39 12.93 -27.55
CA ARG A 3 18.80 14.33 -27.28
C ARG A 3 19.09 14.59 -25.80
N ILE A 4 18.28 14.02 -24.90
CA ILE A 4 18.45 14.16 -23.44
C ILE A 4 19.75 13.48 -22.99
N ALA A 5 20.04 12.28 -23.51
CA ALA A 5 21.27 11.56 -23.23
C ALA A 5 22.51 12.33 -23.67
N PHE A 6 22.47 12.89 -24.87
CA PHE A 6 23.57 13.68 -25.41
C PHE A 6 23.79 14.97 -24.60
N GLN A 7 22.73 15.71 -24.26
CA GLN A 7 22.84 16.93 -23.46
C GLN A 7 23.31 16.66 -22.03
N ARG A 8 22.83 15.58 -21.39
CA ARG A 8 23.31 15.19 -20.05
C ARG A 8 24.77 14.76 -20.04
N ALA A 9 25.20 14.04 -21.08
CA ALA A 9 26.58 13.62 -21.21
C ALA A 9 27.52 14.77 -21.60
N ASN A 10 26.99 15.84 -22.23
CA ASN A 10 27.73 17.01 -22.68
C ASN A 10 27.02 18.33 -22.31
N PRO A 11 26.98 18.72 -21.01
CA PRO A 11 26.16 19.86 -20.56
C PRO A 11 26.59 21.22 -21.13
N THR A 12 27.87 21.35 -21.47
CA THR A 12 28.49 22.58 -21.99
C THR A 12 28.67 22.57 -23.51
N PHE A 13 28.14 21.54 -24.20
CA PHE A 13 28.23 21.42 -25.64
C PHE A 13 27.56 22.61 -26.34
N GLY A 14 28.31 23.29 -27.22
CA GLY A 14 27.85 24.49 -27.91
C GLY A 14 28.21 25.81 -27.22
N ASN A 15 28.79 25.78 -26.01
CA ASN A 15 29.28 27.00 -25.35
C ASN A 15 30.61 27.47 -25.96
N PHE A 16 30.74 28.78 -26.13
CA PHE A 16 31.94 29.39 -26.71
C PHE A 16 33.16 29.14 -25.81
N GLY A 17 34.21 28.53 -26.37
CA GLY A 17 35.46 28.23 -25.67
C GLY A 17 35.54 26.86 -24.99
N ASP A 18 34.49 26.02 -25.05
CA ASP A 18 34.58 24.66 -24.52
C ASP A 18 35.44 23.76 -25.43
N ARG A 19 36.49 23.17 -24.85
CA ARG A 19 37.44 22.26 -25.53
C ARG A 19 37.34 20.82 -25.02
N LYS A 20 36.35 20.51 -24.19
CA LYS A 20 36.16 19.15 -23.65
C LYS A 20 35.81 18.17 -24.76
N SER A 21 36.29 16.94 -24.63
CA SER A 21 35.99 15.86 -25.56
C SER A 21 34.49 15.49 -25.48
N VAL A 22 33.86 15.42 -26.65
CA VAL A 22 32.42 15.14 -26.76
C VAL A 22 32.17 13.65 -26.57
N LYS A 23 31.24 13.30 -25.68
CA LYS A 23 30.69 11.94 -25.56
C LYS A 23 29.66 11.71 -26.66
N HIS A 24 30.09 11.00 -27.71
CA HIS A 24 29.28 10.71 -28.89
C HIS A 24 28.22 9.63 -28.66
N LEU A 25 27.23 9.60 -29.55
CA LEU A 25 26.32 8.46 -29.72
C LEU A 25 27.08 7.28 -30.36
N PRO A 26 26.76 6.03 -30.01
CA PRO A 26 25.69 5.59 -29.11
C PRO A 26 26.09 5.58 -27.62
N GLY A 27 27.35 5.88 -27.29
CA GLY A 27 27.90 5.74 -25.93
C GLY A 27 27.11 6.50 -24.85
N CYS A 28 26.82 7.79 -25.07
CA CYS A 28 26.04 8.59 -24.13
C CYS A 28 24.61 8.07 -23.93
N LEU A 29 23.98 7.52 -24.98
CA LEU A 29 22.66 6.90 -24.89
C LEU A 29 22.71 5.58 -24.12
N ARG A 30 23.71 4.73 -24.37
CA ARG A 30 23.90 3.48 -23.65
C ARG A 30 24.09 3.72 -22.16
N THR A 31 24.94 4.68 -21.77
CA THR A 31 25.14 5.07 -20.37
C THR A 31 23.83 5.53 -19.72
N MET A 32 23.07 6.43 -20.38
CA MET A 32 21.78 6.86 -19.83
C MET A 32 20.79 5.70 -19.69
N ILE A 33 20.76 4.79 -20.67
CA ILE A 33 19.86 3.63 -20.61
C ILE A 33 20.27 2.68 -19.48
N VAL A 34 21.54 2.31 -19.38
CA VAL A 34 22.03 1.30 -18.43
C VAL A 34 22.08 1.83 -16.99
N ASP A 35 22.46 3.09 -16.80
CA ASP A 35 22.75 3.62 -15.46
C ASP A 35 21.54 4.35 -14.86
N GLU A 36 20.67 4.95 -15.69
CA GLU A 36 19.57 5.78 -15.20
C GLU A 36 18.20 5.19 -15.49
N ILE A 37 18.00 4.60 -16.67
CA ILE A 37 16.69 4.12 -17.10
C ILE A 37 16.47 2.69 -16.62
N ILE A 38 17.30 1.72 -17.01
CA ILE A 38 17.12 0.30 -16.68
C ILE A 38 17.00 0.05 -15.17
N PRO A 39 17.82 0.67 -14.29
CA PRO A 39 17.72 0.43 -12.85
C PRO A 39 16.43 0.97 -12.25
N ARG A 40 15.83 1.97 -12.89
CA ARG A 40 14.56 2.58 -12.49
C ARG A 40 13.39 2.11 -13.36
N ALA A 41 13.66 1.30 -14.38
CA ALA A 41 12.67 0.79 -15.29
C ALA A 41 11.86 -0.26 -14.55
N ARG A 42 10.57 -0.27 -14.85
CA ARG A 42 9.66 -1.27 -14.31
C ARG A 42 10.17 -2.66 -14.67
N LYS A 43 10.35 -3.49 -13.65
CA LYS A 43 10.48 -4.94 -13.81
C LYS A 43 9.12 -5.54 -13.53
N ASP A 44 8.74 -6.55 -14.29
CA ASP A 44 7.58 -7.36 -13.92
C ASP A 44 7.90 -8.08 -12.61
N THR A 45 7.16 -7.75 -11.56
CA THR A 45 7.31 -8.33 -10.21
C THR A 45 6.10 -9.19 -9.86
N SER A 46 5.24 -9.52 -10.82
CA SER A 46 3.97 -10.20 -10.55
C SER A 46 4.16 -11.59 -9.96
N THR A 47 5.11 -12.36 -10.51
CA THR A 47 5.49 -13.67 -9.95
C THR A 47 6.01 -13.54 -8.53
N VAL A 48 6.93 -12.59 -8.30
CA VAL A 48 7.51 -12.35 -6.97
C VAL A 48 6.43 -11.95 -5.97
N PHE A 49 5.47 -11.12 -6.35
CA PHE A 49 4.36 -10.71 -5.48
C PHE A 49 3.50 -11.91 -5.08
N ARG A 50 3.13 -12.77 -6.04
CA ARG A 50 2.34 -13.97 -5.78
C ARG A 50 3.06 -14.97 -4.88
N GLU A 51 4.35 -15.16 -5.08
CA GLU A 51 5.18 -16.07 -4.28
C GLU A 51 5.52 -15.54 -2.88
N THR A 52 5.41 -14.23 -2.66
CA THR A 52 5.79 -13.61 -1.38
C THR A 52 4.58 -13.13 -0.59
N VAL A 53 3.90 -12.09 -1.06
CA VAL A 53 2.80 -11.43 -0.34
C VAL A 53 1.55 -12.30 -0.35
N MET A 54 1.18 -12.89 -1.49
CA MET A 54 -0.01 -13.74 -1.58
C MET A 54 0.19 -15.13 -0.96
N ALA A 55 1.42 -15.51 -0.62
CA ALA A 55 1.72 -16.74 0.13
C ALA A 55 1.77 -16.49 1.66
N GLU A 56 1.74 -15.23 2.10
CA GLU A 56 1.84 -14.88 3.51
C GLU A 56 0.53 -15.23 4.24
N MET A 57 0.62 -16.08 5.28
CA MET A 57 -0.56 -16.54 6.02
C MET A 57 -1.38 -15.41 6.66
N SER A 58 -0.71 -14.35 7.10
CA SER A 58 -1.34 -13.16 7.70
C SER A 58 -2.21 -12.41 6.67
N VAL A 59 -1.72 -12.28 5.42
CA VAL A 59 -2.42 -11.65 4.30
C VAL A 59 -3.59 -12.51 3.85
N LEU A 60 -3.36 -13.82 3.67
CA LEU A 60 -4.41 -14.77 3.29
C LEU A 60 -5.56 -14.77 4.30
N LYS A 61 -5.26 -14.71 5.60
CA LYS A 61 -6.28 -14.62 6.65
C LYS A 61 -7.11 -13.34 6.51
N VAL A 62 -6.48 -12.20 6.26
CA VAL A 62 -7.21 -10.93 6.04
C VAL A 62 -8.13 -11.03 4.83
N LEU A 63 -7.65 -11.60 3.73
CA LEU A 63 -8.46 -11.78 2.53
C LEU A 63 -9.64 -12.73 2.78
N ASP A 64 -9.46 -13.81 3.53
CA ASP A 64 -10.53 -14.76 3.88
C ASP A 64 -11.57 -14.12 4.82
N ASP A 65 -11.12 -13.41 5.85
CA ASP A 65 -12.00 -12.70 6.81
C ASP A 65 -12.89 -11.65 6.10
N TYR A 66 -12.37 -10.99 5.06
CA TYR A 66 -13.07 -9.96 4.31
C TYR A 66 -13.74 -10.44 3.02
N ARG A 67 -13.44 -11.66 2.55
CA ARG A 67 -14.02 -12.28 1.36
C ARG A 67 -15.54 -12.08 1.25
N PRO A 68 -16.38 -12.38 2.25
CA PRO A 68 -17.83 -12.26 2.10
C PRO A 68 -18.29 -10.82 1.85
N LYS A 69 -17.64 -9.82 2.48
CA LYS A 69 -17.95 -8.40 2.26
C LYS A 69 -17.49 -7.94 0.88
N LEU A 70 -16.30 -8.38 0.47
CA LEU A 70 -15.74 -8.07 -0.84
C LEU A 70 -16.55 -8.72 -1.97
N GLU A 71 -17.03 -9.96 -1.80
CA GLU A 71 -17.90 -10.61 -2.79
C GLU A 71 -19.22 -9.86 -2.96
N ALA A 72 -19.83 -9.39 -1.86
CA ALA A 72 -21.05 -8.59 -1.91
C ALA A 72 -20.81 -7.27 -2.64
N TRP A 73 -19.75 -6.55 -2.25
CA TRP A 73 -19.34 -5.29 -2.89
C TRP A 73 -19.03 -5.48 -4.39
N PHE A 74 -18.31 -6.55 -4.74
CA PHE A 74 -17.91 -6.84 -6.12
C PHE A 74 -19.12 -7.15 -7.00
N LYS A 75 -20.08 -7.94 -6.51
CA LYS A 75 -21.33 -8.24 -7.22
C LYS A 75 -22.19 -7.00 -7.42
N GLU A 76 -22.33 -6.16 -6.40
CA GLU A 76 -23.06 -4.90 -6.51
C GLU A 76 -22.41 -3.96 -7.52
N THR A 77 -21.08 -3.84 -7.46
CA THR A 77 -20.31 -2.99 -8.36
C THR A 77 -20.40 -3.48 -9.80
N THR A 78 -20.21 -4.78 -10.05
CA THR A 78 -20.25 -5.34 -11.42
C THR A 78 -21.66 -5.37 -12.03
N ALA A 79 -22.70 -5.31 -11.20
CA ALA A 79 -24.09 -5.15 -11.66
C ALA A 79 -24.50 -3.70 -11.97
N ASP A 80 -23.72 -2.70 -11.55
CA ASP A 80 -24.02 -1.28 -11.76
C ASP A 80 -23.50 -0.77 -13.12
N ASP A 81 -24.37 -0.76 -14.12
CA ASP A 81 -24.05 -0.28 -15.48
C ASP A 81 -23.98 1.27 -15.58
N THR A 82 -24.32 2.02 -14.53
CA THR A 82 -24.45 3.49 -14.61
C THR A 82 -23.13 4.24 -14.79
N LYS A 83 -22.01 3.62 -14.39
CA LYS A 83 -20.66 4.17 -14.50
C LYS A 83 -19.81 3.53 -15.60
N GLN A 84 -20.39 2.66 -16.44
CA GLN A 84 -19.74 2.28 -17.70
C GLN A 84 -19.71 3.54 -18.58
N THR A 85 -18.55 4.19 -18.69
CA THR A 85 -18.40 5.37 -19.55
C THR A 85 -18.84 5.01 -20.97
N THR A 86 -19.87 5.71 -21.42
CA THR A 86 -20.63 5.56 -22.68
C THR A 86 -19.82 5.77 -23.96
N ALA A 87 -18.49 5.74 -23.89
CA ALA A 87 -17.60 5.98 -25.02
C ALA A 87 -16.97 4.70 -25.60
N MET A 88 -17.09 3.54 -24.96
CA MET A 88 -16.34 2.34 -25.39
C MET A 88 -17.12 1.03 -25.56
N ASN A 89 -18.41 0.94 -25.19
CA ASN A 89 -19.19 -0.29 -25.38
C ASN A 89 -20.63 0.00 -25.85
N GLU A 90 -20.83 0.19 -27.16
CA GLU A 90 -22.17 0.03 -27.77
C GLU A 90 -22.54 -1.46 -27.96
N ALA A 91 -21.65 -2.40 -27.61
CA ALA A 91 -21.79 -3.82 -28.00
C ALA A 91 -21.86 -4.84 -26.85
N VAL A 92 -21.77 -4.47 -25.56
CA VAL A 92 -21.87 -5.44 -24.46
C VAL A 92 -22.71 -4.86 -23.33
N ASN A 93 -24.02 -4.87 -23.54
CA ASN A 93 -25.05 -4.64 -22.53
C ASN A 93 -25.37 -6.00 -21.87
N ASP A 94 -24.33 -6.67 -21.38
CA ASP A 94 -24.45 -7.95 -20.68
C ASP A 94 -23.79 -7.77 -19.32
N THR A 95 -24.59 -7.97 -18.28
CA THR A 95 -24.19 -7.87 -16.88
C THR A 95 -22.99 -8.79 -16.67
N SER A 96 -21.79 -8.23 -16.72
CA SER A 96 -20.55 -9.00 -16.72
C SER A 96 -20.17 -9.26 -15.27
N ASP A 97 -20.06 -10.53 -14.87
CA ASP A 97 -19.53 -10.97 -13.55
C ASP A 97 -18.05 -10.60 -13.33
N LYS A 98 -17.52 -9.64 -14.10
CA LYS A 98 -16.12 -9.20 -14.11
C LYS A 98 -16.04 -7.68 -14.04
N LEU A 99 -15.10 -7.21 -13.24
CA LEU A 99 -14.81 -5.79 -13.05
C LEU A 99 -13.99 -5.26 -14.22
N GLN A 100 -14.50 -4.23 -14.90
CA GLN A 100 -13.79 -3.58 -16.01
C GLN A 100 -12.78 -2.55 -15.51
N MET A 101 -11.65 -2.38 -16.22
CA MET A 101 -10.63 -1.40 -15.84
C MET A 101 -11.19 0.03 -15.75
N ALA A 102 -11.97 0.47 -16.74
CA ALA A 102 -12.51 1.83 -16.76
C ALA A 102 -13.40 2.10 -15.54
N GLN A 103 -14.24 1.13 -15.18
CA GLN A 103 -15.08 1.17 -14.00
C GLN A 103 -14.24 1.26 -12.72
N TRP A 104 -13.21 0.41 -12.59
CA TRP A 104 -12.32 0.40 -11.43
C TRP A 104 -11.56 1.72 -11.25
N LEU A 105 -11.01 2.27 -12.34
CA LEU A 105 -10.33 3.56 -12.32
C LEU A 105 -11.30 4.70 -11.97
N SER A 106 -12.54 4.65 -12.46
CA SER A 106 -13.56 5.62 -12.09
C SER A 106 -13.89 5.55 -10.59
N ILE A 107 -14.04 4.35 -10.02
CA ILE A 107 -14.30 4.17 -8.58
C ILE A 107 -13.11 4.68 -7.76
N CYS A 108 -11.88 4.41 -8.19
CA CYS A 108 -10.70 4.87 -7.47
C CYS A 108 -10.48 6.39 -7.56
N ALA A 109 -10.91 7.03 -8.65
CA ALA A 109 -10.75 8.46 -8.88
C ALA A 109 -11.91 9.31 -8.33
N ASP A 110 -13.13 8.80 -8.44
CA ASP A 110 -14.36 9.39 -7.91
C ASP A 110 -15.21 8.28 -7.24
N PRO A 111 -14.92 8.01 -5.95
CA PRO A 111 -15.52 6.93 -5.16
C PRO A 111 -17.05 6.91 -5.17
N GLY A 112 -17.70 8.08 -5.29
CA GLY A 112 -19.17 8.18 -5.36
C GLY A 112 -19.89 7.48 -4.20
N PRO A 113 -21.06 6.85 -4.42
CA PRO A 113 -21.84 6.23 -3.34
C PRO A 113 -21.27 4.89 -2.84
N HIS A 114 -20.32 4.30 -3.57
CA HIS A 114 -19.78 2.95 -3.29
C HIS A 114 -18.64 2.98 -2.28
N CYS A 115 -17.96 4.11 -2.15
CA CYS A 115 -16.88 4.38 -1.20
C CYS A 115 -16.92 5.89 -0.91
N GLU A 116 -17.02 6.33 0.34
CA GLU A 116 -16.98 7.75 0.72
C GLU A 116 -15.55 8.25 0.90
N GLN A 117 -14.57 7.33 0.92
CA GLN A 117 -13.18 7.66 1.14
C GLN A 117 -12.38 7.75 -0.14
N ASP A 118 -11.42 8.67 -0.14
CA ASP A 118 -10.42 8.75 -1.19
C ASP A 118 -9.54 7.49 -1.18
N LEU A 119 -9.64 6.70 -2.25
CA LEU A 119 -8.77 5.54 -2.46
C LEU A 119 -7.39 5.97 -2.97
N VAL A 120 -7.35 7.04 -3.78
CA VAL A 120 -6.17 7.61 -4.43
C VAL A 120 -5.95 9.02 -3.92
N GLY A 121 -4.69 9.40 -3.66
CA GLY A 121 -4.40 10.68 -3.04
C GLY A 121 -3.02 10.74 -2.40
N ILE A 122 -2.80 11.83 -1.66
CA ILE A 122 -1.64 12.04 -0.80
C ILE A 122 -2.20 12.35 0.57
N TRP A 123 -1.71 11.63 1.58
CA TRP A 123 -2.15 11.77 2.96
C TRP A 123 -0.97 12.10 3.86
N GLU A 124 -1.28 12.75 4.97
CA GLU A 124 -0.32 12.99 6.02
C GLU A 124 -1.01 12.98 7.39
N CYS A 125 -0.36 12.35 8.37
CA CYS A 125 -0.84 12.35 9.74
C CYS A 125 0.34 12.36 10.72
N TYR A 126 0.11 12.95 11.90
CA TYR A 126 1.06 12.85 13.00
C TYR A 126 0.85 11.55 13.75
N ARG A 127 1.92 11.02 14.34
CA ARG A 127 1.84 9.89 15.27
C ARG A 127 1.08 10.29 16.53
N GLU A 128 0.24 9.39 17.03
CA GLU A 128 -0.50 9.57 18.29
C GLU A 128 0.04 8.65 19.40
N SER A 129 -0.27 8.99 20.66
CA SER A 129 0.23 8.29 21.85
C SER A 129 -0.72 8.45 23.03
N ASP A 130 -0.75 7.43 23.90
CA ASP A 130 -1.37 7.52 25.24
C ASP A 130 -0.58 8.44 26.19
N ILE A 131 0.69 8.73 25.87
CA ILE A 131 1.60 9.51 26.71
C ILE A 131 1.49 10.98 26.33
N THR A 132 0.92 11.79 27.23
CA THR A 132 0.81 13.24 27.07
C THR A 132 2.19 13.88 26.87
N GLY A 133 2.38 14.58 25.75
CA GLY A 133 3.60 15.32 25.45
C GLY A 133 4.76 14.47 24.91
N ASP A 134 4.52 13.22 24.51
CA ASP A 134 5.56 12.37 23.93
C ASP A 134 6.22 13.06 22.71
N PRO A 135 7.54 13.30 22.73
CA PRO A 135 8.24 13.93 21.63
C PRO A 135 8.15 13.15 20.30
N ARG A 136 7.85 11.84 20.35
CA ARG A 136 7.66 10.98 19.17
C ARG A 136 6.38 11.30 18.40
N CYS A 137 5.39 11.94 19.02
CA CYS A 137 4.19 12.42 18.32
C CYS A 137 4.48 13.53 17.28
N LYS A 138 5.70 14.09 17.29
CA LYS A 138 6.17 15.05 16.27
C LYS A 138 6.51 14.38 14.94
N THR A 139 6.56 13.06 14.87
CA THR A 139 6.80 12.33 13.62
C THR A 139 5.59 12.48 12.71
N LEU A 140 5.81 13.11 11.55
CA LEU A 140 4.84 13.25 10.47
C LEU A 140 5.04 12.13 9.45
N TYR A 141 3.99 11.35 9.23
CA TYR A 141 3.94 10.37 8.15
C TYR A 141 3.35 11.00 6.90
N LYS A 142 3.90 10.63 5.73
CA LYS A 142 3.35 10.99 4.43
C LYS A 142 3.34 9.76 3.54
N TRP A 143 2.20 9.46 2.92
CA TRP A 143 2.07 8.35 1.98
C TRP A 143 1.14 8.75 0.83
N ARG A 144 1.12 7.93 -0.22
CA ARG A 144 0.36 8.24 -1.43
C ARG A 144 -0.01 6.98 -2.19
N LEU A 145 -1.11 7.08 -2.92
CA LEU A 145 -1.47 6.16 -3.98
C LEU A 145 -1.87 6.98 -5.19
N SER A 146 -1.39 6.62 -6.37
CA SER A 146 -1.70 7.31 -7.62
C SER A 146 -2.55 6.44 -8.54
N LEU A 147 -3.34 7.06 -9.42
CA LEU A 147 -4.17 6.34 -10.39
C LEU A 147 -3.32 5.49 -11.35
N ALA A 148 -2.08 5.91 -11.62
CA ALA A 148 -1.13 5.10 -12.38
C ALA A 148 -0.83 3.77 -11.66
N GLN A 149 -0.61 3.79 -10.35
CA GLN A 149 -0.40 2.56 -9.57
C GLN A 149 -1.66 1.69 -9.57
N VAL A 150 -2.85 2.29 -9.47
CA VAL A 150 -4.14 1.58 -9.60
C VAL A 150 -4.23 0.82 -10.91
N LYS A 151 -3.97 1.51 -12.02
CA LYS A 151 -3.96 0.90 -13.36
C LYS A 151 -2.94 -0.24 -13.46
N MET A 152 -1.74 -0.05 -12.93
CA MET A 152 -0.70 -1.08 -12.99
C MET A 152 -1.07 -2.32 -12.17
N ALA A 153 -1.58 -2.13 -10.94
CA ALA A 153 -1.99 -3.24 -10.08
C ALA A 153 -3.12 -4.06 -10.72
N PHE A 154 -4.06 -3.39 -11.39
CA PHE A 154 -5.12 -4.05 -12.15
C PHE A 154 -4.55 -4.94 -13.25
N MET A 155 -3.65 -4.41 -14.09
CA MET A 155 -3.01 -5.19 -15.16
C MET A 155 -2.18 -6.36 -14.63
N ASP A 156 -1.47 -6.17 -13.52
CA ASP A 156 -0.59 -7.20 -12.97
C ASP A 156 -1.34 -8.32 -12.25
N SER A 157 -2.60 -8.08 -11.88
CA SER A 157 -3.46 -9.07 -11.24
C SER A 157 -4.08 -10.04 -12.25
N GLN A 158 -4.02 -9.72 -13.54
CA GLN A 158 -4.45 -10.64 -14.60
C GLN A 158 -3.49 -11.82 -14.79
N PRO A 159 -3.97 -12.93 -15.38
CA PRO A 159 -3.16 -14.10 -15.65
C PRO A 159 -2.01 -13.80 -16.63
N PRO A 160 -0.88 -14.50 -16.51
CA PRO A 160 0.29 -14.26 -17.35
C PRO A 160 0.03 -14.45 -18.85
N ASP A 161 -0.94 -15.29 -19.22
CA ASP A 161 -1.28 -15.56 -20.62
C ASP A 161 -2.00 -14.38 -21.31
N SER A 162 -2.75 -13.56 -20.55
CA SER A 162 -3.33 -12.31 -21.10
C SER A 162 -2.28 -11.20 -21.23
N LEU A 163 -1.16 -11.31 -20.50
CA LEU A 163 -0.10 -10.30 -20.45
C LEU A 163 0.90 -10.38 -21.63
N ALA A 164 0.99 -11.50 -22.34
CA ALA A 164 1.94 -11.67 -23.47
C ALA A 164 1.56 -10.84 -24.73
N ALA A 165 0.32 -10.38 -24.85
CA ALA A 165 -0.16 -9.51 -25.94
C ALA A 165 0.04 -8.00 -25.66
N THR A 166 0.57 -7.64 -24.49
CA THR A 166 0.38 -6.33 -23.82
C THR A 166 1.50 -5.31 -24.07
N GLN A 167 2.21 -5.42 -25.20
CA GLN A 167 3.11 -4.36 -25.66
C GLN A 167 2.44 -3.37 -26.62
N SER A 168 1.15 -3.54 -26.92
CA SER A 168 0.40 -2.63 -27.79
C SER A 168 -0.52 -1.70 -26.98
N THR A 169 -0.45 -0.41 -27.28
CA THR A 169 -1.10 0.72 -26.60
C THR A 169 -2.62 0.79 -26.77
N GLY A 170 -3.31 -0.32 -27.05
CA GLY A 170 -4.74 -0.36 -27.40
C GLY A 170 -5.62 -1.32 -26.58
N ALA A 171 -5.06 -2.04 -25.61
CA ALA A 171 -5.77 -3.15 -24.94
C ALA A 171 -6.42 -2.78 -23.59
N ASP A 172 -6.28 -1.54 -23.10
CA ASP A 172 -6.91 -1.09 -21.84
C ASP A 172 -8.44 -1.33 -21.82
N ALA A 173 -9.06 -1.34 -23.01
CA ALA A 173 -10.49 -1.52 -23.23
C ALA A 173 -11.04 -2.89 -22.81
N MET A 174 -10.24 -3.94 -22.93
CA MET A 174 -10.68 -5.34 -22.75
C MET A 174 -10.15 -5.94 -21.44
N ALA A 175 -9.47 -5.15 -20.63
CA ALA A 175 -8.91 -5.59 -19.37
C ALA A 175 -10.02 -5.69 -18.33
N VAL A 176 -10.25 -6.92 -17.85
CA VAL A 176 -11.22 -7.24 -16.81
C VAL A 176 -10.57 -8.04 -15.68
N LEU A 177 -11.14 -8.00 -14.49
CA LEU A 177 -10.78 -8.89 -13.37
C LEU A 177 -11.99 -9.71 -12.95
N ASP A 178 -11.78 -11.01 -12.71
CA ASP A 178 -12.69 -11.79 -11.89
C ASP A 178 -12.48 -11.50 -10.38
N PHE A 179 -13.24 -12.18 -9.52
CA PHE A 179 -13.19 -11.92 -8.09
C PHE A 179 -11.85 -12.30 -7.45
N GLU A 180 -11.22 -13.41 -7.85
CA GLU A 180 -9.94 -13.83 -7.28
C GLU A 180 -8.81 -12.89 -7.72
N GLU A 181 -8.83 -12.48 -8.99
CA GLU A 181 -7.93 -11.48 -9.54
C GLU A 181 -8.14 -10.10 -8.87
N PHE A 182 -9.38 -9.76 -8.51
CA PHE A 182 -9.69 -8.56 -7.75
C PHE A 182 -9.13 -8.59 -6.32
N LEU A 183 -9.17 -9.73 -5.63
CA LEU A 183 -8.53 -9.89 -4.32
C LEU A 183 -7.02 -9.64 -4.39
N GLU A 184 -6.35 -10.17 -5.42
CA GLU A 184 -4.93 -9.88 -5.67
C GLU A 184 -4.71 -8.38 -5.95
N CYS A 185 -5.60 -7.75 -6.71
CA CYS A 185 -5.54 -6.31 -6.99
C CYS A 185 -5.64 -5.48 -5.70
N CYS A 186 -6.59 -5.79 -4.82
CA CYS A 186 -6.70 -5.15 -3.50
C CYS A 186 -5.43 -5.33 -2.67
N ALA A 187 -4.84 -6.53 -2.67
CA ALA A 187 -3.60 -6.79 -1.94
C ALA A 187 -2.45 -5.93 -2.47
N ARG A 188 -2.26 -5.86 -3.79
CA ARG A 188 -1.23 -5.02 -4.43
C ARG A 188 -1.41 -3.55 -4.07
N LEU A 189 -2.65 -3.06 -4.10
CA LEU A 189 -2.96 -1.66 -3.79
C LEU A 189 -2.74 -1.31 -2.33
N GLY A 190 -3.04 -2.22 -1.41
CA GLY A 190 -2.69 -2.04 0.01
C GLY A 190 -1.19 -1.86 0.21
N ILE A 191 -0.39 -2.78 -0.35
CA ILE A 191 1.07 -2.68 -0.26
C ILE A 191 1.58 -1.38 -0.90
N ASP A 192 1.05 -0.99 -2.06
CA ASP A 192 1.47 0.24 -2.73
C ASP A 192 1.07 1.52 -2.00
N LYS A 193 -0.14 1.57 -1.43
CA LYS A 193 -0.68 2.74 -0.71
C LYS A 193 0.13 3.02 0.55
N TYR A 194 0.45 1.98 1.32
CA TYR A 194 1.10 2.11 2.63
C TYR A 194 2.60 1.86 2.62
N ARG A 195 3.22 1.58 1.45
CA ARG A 195 4.66 1.30 1.30
C ARG A 195 5.60 2.26 2.01
N ALA A 196 5.21 3.54 2.10
CA ALA A 196 6.04 4.59 2.70
C ALA A 196 6.09 4.52 4.24
N VAL A 197 5.12 3.87 4.88
CA VAL A 197 5.01 3.72 6.33
C VAL A 197 5.46 2.32 6.71
N LYS A 198 6.67 2.20 7.28
CA LYS A 198 7.30 0.89 7.52
C LYS A 198 6.67 0.12 8.68
N GLU A 199 6.00 0.83 9.56
CA GLU A 199 5.28 0.30 10.72
C GLU A 199 3.99 -0.40 10.33
N VAL A 200 3.43 -0.09 9.15
CA VAL A 200 2.27 -0.82 8.61
C VAL A 200 2.77 -2.14 8.01
N SER A 201 2.43 -3.25 8.64
CA SER A 201 2.77 -4.58 8.12
C SER A 201 2.04 -4.89 6.80
N PRO A 202 2.51 -5.86 5.98
CA PRO A 202 1.83 -6.24 4.75
C PRO A 202 0.34 -6.59 4.96
N ALA A 203 0.03 -7.38 5.99
CA ALA A 203 -1.36 -7.73 6.31
C ALA A 203 -2.20 -6.52 6.72
N GLU A 204 -1.65 -5.60 7.51
CA GLU A 204 -2.34 -4.36 7.88
C GLU A 204 -2.52 -3.41 6.71
N ALA A 205 -1.57 -3.38 5.76
CA ALA A 205 -1.68 -2.58 4.54
C ALA A 205 -2.81 -3.09 3.64
N VAL A 206 -2.88 -4.41 3.43
CA VAL A 206 -3.99 -5.04 2.67
C VAL A 206 -5.32 -4.81 3.37
N LYS A 207 -5.38 -5.07 4.69
CA LYS A 207 -6.57 -4.82 5.50
C LYS A 207 -7.00 -3.36 5.43
N GLY A 208 -6.07 -2.44 5.61
CA GLY A 208 -6.35 -1.00 5.59
C GLY A 208 -6.92 -0.53 4.26
N PHE A 209 -6.40 -1.03 3.14
CA PHE A 209 -6.97 -0.72 1.82
C PHE A 209 -8.40 -1.25 1.67
N ILE A 210 -8.67 -2.49 2.08
CA ILE A 210 -10.02 -3.07 2.07
C ILE A 210 -10.96 -2.27 2.98
N GLN A 211 -10.50 -1.86 4.15
CA GLN A 211 -11.27 -1.02 5.07
C GLN A 211 -11.56 0.36 4.48
N ASN A 212 -10.64 0.96 3.72
CA ASN A 212 -10.93 2.20 3.01
C ASN A 212 -12.01 1.98 1.94
N LEU A 213 -11.87 0.92 1.14
CA LEU A 213 -12.83 0.57 0.08
C LEU A 213 -14.24 0.34 0.62
N LEU A 214 -14.35 -0.31 1.78
CA LEU A 214 -15.63 -0.63 2.44
C LEU A 214 -16.10 0.46 3.41
N ASN A 215 -15.45 1.63 3.45
CA ASN A 215 -15.74 2.73 4.36
C ASN A 215 -15.67 2.39 5.87
N GLU A 216 -14.91 1.37 6.26
CA GLU A 216 -14.77 0.94 7.66
C GLU A 216 -13.73 1.74 8.44
N ALA A 217 -12.70 2.27 7.78
CA ALA A 217 -11.65 3.06 8.42
C ALA A 217 -11.02 4.03 7.42
N SER A 218 -10.62 5.23 7.85
CA SER A 218 -9.92 6.21 7.00
C SER A 218 -8.47 5.82 6.73
N ALA A 219 -7.88 6.39 5.67
CA ALA A 219 -6.48 6.15 5.35
C ALA A 219 -5.55 6.53 6.53
N ASP A 220 -5.88 7.62 7.23
CA ASP A 220 -5.13 8.10 8.40
C ASP A 220 -5.33 7.18 9.60
N GLN A 221 -6.55 6.70 9.85
CA GLN A 221 -6.83 5.77 10.96
C GLN A 221 -6.00 4.49 10.87
N VAL A 222 -5.77 3.98 9.65
CA VAL A 222 -4.90 2.82 9.42
C VAL A 222 -3.47 3.11 9.86
N VAL A 223 -2.91 4.26 9.46
CA VAL A 223 -1.54 4.64 9.81
C VAL A 223 -1.40 4.99 11.29
N ILE A 224 -2.36 5.72 11.85
CA ILE A 224 -2.39 6.06 13.29
C ILE A 224 -2.38 4.77 14.10
N LYS A 225 -3.26 3.81 13.78
CA LYS A 225 -3.33 2.54 14.50
C LYS A 225 -2.02 1.75 14.43
N ALA A 226 -1.37 1.69 13.27
CA ALA A 226 -0.11 0.97 13.10
C ALA A 226 1.08 1.67 13.79
N THR A 227 1.00 2.98 13.99
CA THR A 227 2.08 3.80 14.55
C THR A 227 1.84 4.25 15.98
N TYR A 228 0.69 3.89 16.55
CA TYR A 228 0.22 4.34 17.86
C TYR A 228 1.19 3.91 18.96
N ILE A 229 1.52 4.83 19.86
CA ILE A 229 2.36 4.53 21.01
C ILE A 229 1.47 4.26 22.21
N HIS A 230 1.48 3.00 22.66
CA HIS A 230 0.79 2.61 23.86
C HIS A 230 1.65 2.83 25.10
N ALA A 231 1.00 3.27 26.19
CA ALA A 231 1.60 3.29 27.51
C ALA A 231 1.50 1.90 28.12
N ASP A 232 2.43 1.00 27.77
CA ASP A 232 2.50 -0.34 28.35
C ASP A 232 2.68 -0.24 29.87
N ARG A 233 1.63 -0.65 30.60
CA ARG A 233 1.69 -0.72 32.06
C ARG A 233 2.42 -1.99 32.47
N TYR A 234 3.28 -1.86 33.49
CA TYR A 234 3.98 -2.98 34.08
C TYR A 234 2.99 -4.07 34.53
N LYS A 235 3.06 -5.26 33.91
CA LYS A 235 2.26 -6.41 34.31
C LYS A 235 3.01 -7.21 35.36
N ALA A 236 2.75 -6.88 36.62
CA ALA A 236 3.47 -7.48 37.74
C ALA A 236 3.43 -9.01 37.74
N ASP A 237 2.30 -9.63 37.41
CA ASP A 237 2.17 -11.10 37.40
C ASP A 237 3.08 -11.78 36.36
N ASP A 238 3.27 -11.16 35.20
CA ASP A 238 4.03 -11.73 34.09
C ASP A 238 5.52 -11.31 34.12
N GLU A 239 5.81 -10.11 34.63
CA GLU A 239 7.13 -9.47 34.54
C GLU A 239 7.94 -9.51 35.83
N THR A 240 7.31 -9.79 36.98
CA THR A 240 8.03 -9.86 38.27
C THR A 240 8.79 -11.17 38.36
N LYS A 241 10.10 -11.07 38.62
CA LYS A 241 10.97 -12.23 38.84
C LYS A 241 11.51 -12.20 40.26
N ALA A 242 11.52 -13.37 40.90
CA ALA A 242 12.12 -13.55 42.21
C ALA A 242 13.58 -13.10 42.20
N LEU A 243 13.96 -12.28 43.17
CA LEU A 243 15.35 -11.88 43.36
C LEU A 243 16.20 -13.07 43.84
N LYS A 244 17.52 -12.99 43.65
CA LYS A 244 18.42 -14.08 44.01
C LYS A 244 18.42 -14.28 45.53
N GLY A 245 17.84 -15.40 45.98
CA GLY A 245 17.73 -15.75 47.41
C GLY A 245 16.40 -15.33 48.06
N GLU A 246 15.49 -14.73 47.30
CA GLU A 246 14.14 -14.39 47.75
C GLU A 246 13.24 -15.63 47.75
N SER A 247 12.38 -15.74 48.77
CA SER A 247 11.43 -16.84 48.84
C SER A 247 10.21 -16.54 47.97
N GLN A 248 9.59 -17.58 47.40
CA GLN A 248 8.38 -17.43 46.58
C GLN A 248 7.24 -16.71 47.35
N LYS A 249 7.15 -16.93 48.67
CA LYS A 249 6.16 -16.27 49.53
C LYS A 249 6.37 -14.75 49.64
N ASP A 250 7.61 -14.28 49.54
CA ASP A 250 7.89 -12.85 49.62
C ASP A 250 7.57 -12.15 48.30
N VAL A 251 7.78 -12.83 47.16
CA VAL A 251 7.31 -12.38 45.85
C VAL A 251 5.78 -12.30 45.80
N GLU A 252 5.07 -13.31 46.32
CA GLU A 252 3.60 -13.30 46.41
C GLU A 252 3.07 -12.14 47.27
N LYS A 253 3.74 -11.85 48.40
CA LYS A 253 3.39 -10.68 49.23
C LYS A 253 3.63 -9.37 48.49
N TRP A 254 4.73 -9.28 47.74
CA TRP A 254 5.04 -8.10 46.94
C TRP A 254 4.00 -7.88 45.85
N LEU A 255 3.60 -8.93 45.11
CA LEU A 255 2.54 -8.87 44.10
C LEU A 255 1.21 -8.41 44.71
N ALA A 256 0.83 -8.98 45.87
CA ALA A 256 -0.38 -8.59 46.59
C ALA A 256 -0.33 -7.15 47.15
N CYS A 257 0.87 -6.62 47.40
CA CYS A 257 1.07 -5.23 47.77
C CYS A 257 0.95 -4.32 46.54
N TRP A 258 1.64 -4.68 45.45
CA TRP A 258 1.63 -3.96 44.18
C TRP A 258 0.22 -3.81 43.60
N GLU A 259 -0.60 -4.87 43.65
CA GLU A 259 -2.00 -4.84 43.18
C GLU A 259 -2.84 -3.78 43.92
N LYS A 260 -2.49 -3.46 45.16
CA LYS A 260 -3.21 -2.52 46.01
C LYS A 260 -2.58 -1.14 46.07
N MET A 261 -1.42 -0.93 45.44
CA MET A 261 -0.74 0.36 45.44
C MET A 261 -1.50 1.35 44.55
N GLU A 262 -1.81 2.50 45.12
CA GLU A 262 -2.28 3.65 44.36
C GLU A 262 -1.09 4.55 43.98
N ILE A 263 -1.29 5.44 43.00
CA ILE A 263 -0.23 6.36 42.54
C ILE A 263 0.29 7.25 43.68
N MET A 264 -0.54 7.50 44.69
CA MET A 264 -0.20 8.29 45.89
C MET A 264 0.74 7.56 46.85
N ASP A 265 0.79 6.23 46.78
CA ASP A 265 1.67 5.39 47.61
C ASP A 265 3.11 5.34 47.06
N VAL A 266 3.32 5.81 45.83
CA VAL A 266 4.63 5.92 45.19
C VAL A 266 5.20 7.30 45.48
N HIS A 267 6.06 7.41 46.50
CA HIS A 267 6.85 8.62 46.70
C HIS A 267 7.93 8.73 45.60
N LEU A 268 7.80 9.75 44.76
CA LEU A 268 8.79 10.18 43.76
C LEU A 268 10.00 10.87 44.41
#